data_AF-A0A6M5ZZZ3-F1
#
_entry.id   AF-A0A6M5ZZZ3-F1
#
_cell.length_a   1.000
_cell.length_b   1.000
_cell.length_c   1.000
_cell.angle_alpha   90.00
_cell.angle_beta   90.00
_cell.angle_gamma   90.00
#
_symmetry.space_group_name_H-M   'P 1'
#
loop_
_entity.id
_entity.type
_entity.pdbx_description
1 polymer ?
#
loop_
_entity_poly.entity_id
_entity_poly.type
_entity_poly.pdbx_seq_one_letter_code
_entity_poly.pdbx_strand_id
1 'polypeptide(L)'
;MGMAGIVLLLCGLIALYYFESKAALRADIKACPTVTAGQATDAVIQDILEHRERIFSKPQLERRDIVIEQLNVQIGYSGTLVPFRINGVDDRRFFGMSGCASLDTVEYATEFLTQQ
;
A
#
# COMPACT_ATOMS: atom_id res chain seq x y z
N MET A 1 34.04 -9.91 -17.78
CA MET A 1 33.03 -10.95 -17.49
C MET A 1 32.39 -11.35 -18.81
N GLY A 2 32.54 -12.61 -19.25
CA GLY A 2 31.94 -13.07 -20.52
C GLY A 2 30.42 -13.21 -20.40
N MET A 3 29.72 -13.31 -21.55
CA MET A 3 28.26 -13.52 -21.63
C MET A 3 27.73 -14.59 -20.66
N ALA A 4 28.44 -15.72 -20.52
CA ALA A 4 28.06 -16.78 -19.59
C ALA A 4 28.05 -16.34 -18.11
N GLY A 5 28.97 -15.47 -17.70
CA GLY A 5 29.02 -14.95 -16.34
C GLY A 5 27.87 -13.97 -16.03
N ILE A 6 27.45 -13.18 -17.02
CA ILE A 6 26.30 -12.28 -16.89
C ILE A 6 25.00 -13.10 -16.79
N VAL A 7 24.85 -14.14 -17.61
CA VAL A 7 23.67 -15.01 -17.60
C VAL A 7 23.52 -15.71 -16.25
N LEU A 8 24.58 -16.31 -15.71
CA LEU A 8 24.53 -16.98 -14.40
C LEU A 8 24.19 -16.01 -13.27
N LEU A 9 24.72 -14.79 -13.31
CA LEU A 9 24.40 -13.76 -12.32
C LEU A 9 22.93 -13.34 -12.37
N LEU A 10 22.39 -13.13 -13.58
CA LEU A 10 20.97 -12.81 -13.76
C LEU A 10 20.06 -13.96 -13.26
N CYS A 11 20.38 -15.21 -13.58
CA CYS A 11 19.63 -16.36 -13.08
C CYS A 11 19.63 -16.44 -11.55
N GLY A 12 20.77 -16.15 -10.91
CA GLY A 12 20.89 -16.10 -9.45
C GLY A 12 20.00 -15.02 -8.84
N LEU A 13 20.01 -13.80 -9.39
CA LEU A 13 19.18 -12.69 -8.92
C LEU A 13 17.68 -12.98 -9.07
N ILE A 14 17.27 -13.55 -10.21
CA ILE A 14 15.87 -13.93 -10.46
C ILE A 14 15.42 -14.99 -9.44
N ALA A 15 16.26 -15.99 -9.17
CA ALA A 15 15.95 -17.02 -8.18
C ALA A 15 15.78 -16.43 -6.78
N LEU A 16 16.70 -15.55 -6.35
CA LEU A 16 16.62 -14.87 -5.05
C LEU A 16 15.32 -14.07 -4.93
N TYR A 17 15.03 -13.23 -5.91
CA TYR A 17 13.80 -12.43 -5.96
C TYR A 17 12.53 -13.29 -5.85
N TYR A 18 12.50 -14.44 -6.54
CA TYR A 18 11.38 -15.36 -6.50
C TYR A 18 11.15 -15.97 -5.11
N PHE A 19 12.22 -16.38 -4.43
CA PHE A 19 12.11 -16.95 -3.08
C PHE A 19 11.67 -15.92 -2.06
N GLU A 20 12.23 -14.70 -2.12
CA GLU A 20 11.85 -13.60 -1.23
C GLU A 20 10.38 -13.22 -1.44
N SER A 21 9.92 -13.10 -2.69
CA SER A 21 8.51 -12.79 -3.00
C SER A 21 7.55 -13.83 -2.43
N LYS A 22 7.91 -15.12 -2.51
CA LYS A 22 7.10 -16.20 -1.90
C LYS A 22 7.15 -16.19 -0.38
N ALA A 23 8.27 -15.82 0.21
CA ALA A 23 8.39 -15.70 1.66
C ALA A 23 7.53 -14.54 2.19
N ALA A 24 7.59 -13.37 1.53
CA ALA A 24 6.76 -12.21 1.83
C ALA A 24 5.27 -12.56 1.76
N LEU A 25 4.81 -13.14 0.63
CA LEU A 25 3.41 -13.55 0.49
C LEU A 25 2.95 -14.51 1.59
N ARG A 26 3.78 -15.47 1.98
CA ARG A 26 3.45 -16.39 3.10
C ARG A 26 3.38 -15.68 4.44
N ALA A 27 4.27 -14.71 4.67
CA ALA A 27 4.24 -13.91 5.87
C ALA A 27 2.94 -13.11 5.96
N ASP A 28 2.54 -12.49 4.85
CA ASP A 28 1.29 -11.75 4.76
C ASP A 28 0.06 -12.62 5.02
N ILE A 29 -0.03 -13.78 4.37
CA ILE A 29 -1.13 -14.74 4.56
C ILE A 29 -1.24 -15.16 6.03
N LYS A 30 -0.10 -15.35 6.70
CA LYS A 30 -0.06 -15.72 8.11
C LYS A 30 -0.48 -14.55 9.02
N ALA A 31 -0.17 -13.31 8.64
CA ALA A 31 -0.42 -12.13 9.44
C ALA A 31 -1.87 -11.62 9.34
N CYS A 32 -2.51 -11.68 8.16
CA CYS A 32 -3.82 -11.07 7.92
C CYS A 32 -4.92 -11.46 8.92
N PRO A 33 -5.04 -12.72 9.41
CA PRO A 33 -6.05 -13.06 10.40
C PRO A 33 -5.94 -12.30 11.73
N THR A 34 -4.80 -11.68 12.01
CA THR A 34 -4.54 -10.91 13.24
C THR A 34 -4.58 -9.40 13.04
N VAL A 35 -4.61 -8.93 11.79
CA VAL A 35 -4.68 -7.51 11.46
C VAL A 35 -6.10 -7.01 11.65
N THR A 36 -6.24 -5.82 12.21
CA THR A 36 -7.52 -5.15 12.38
C THR A 36 -7.67 -3.98 11.41
N ALA A 37 -8.92 -3.59 11.12
CA ALA A 37 -9.19 -2.43 10.28
C ALA A 37 -8.57 -1.15 10.87
N GLY A 38 -8.56 -1.01 12.20
CA GLY A 38 -7.93 0.11 12.89
C GLY A 38 -6.42 0.19 12.63
N GLN A 39 -5.70 -0.93 12.75
CA GLN A 39 -4.26 -0.96 12.47
C GLN A 39 -3.93 -0.61 11.02
N ALA A 40 -4.70 -1.14 10.06
CA ALA A 40 -4.53 -0.81 8.66
C ALA A 40 -4.79 0.68 8.40
N THR A 41 -5.87 1.21 8.97
CA THR A 41 -6.22 2.62 8.88
C THR A 41 -5.14 3.54 9.46
N ASP A 42 -4.66 3.24 10.66
CA ASP A 42 -3.64 4.04 11.34
C ASP A 42 -2.33 4.06 10.56
N ALA A 43 -1.93 2.92 10.00
CA ALA A 43 -0.73 2.83 9.17
C ALA A 43 -0.85 3.69 7.89
N VAL A 44 -2.00 3.65 7.21
CA VAL A 44 -2.24 4.49 6.02
C VAL A 44 -2.25 5.98 6.37
N ILE A 45 -2.88 6.37 7.47
CA ILE A 45 -2.85 7.75 7.95
C ILE A 45 -1.43 8.20 8.22
N GLN A 46 -0.65 7.38 8.93
CA GLN A 46 0.73 7.69 9.26
C GLN A 46 1.56 7.87 7.98
N ASP A 47 1.46 6.95 7.03
CA ASP A 47 2.22 7.03 5.78
C ASP A 47 1.84 8.27 4.95
N ILE A 48 0.55 8.60 4.83
CA ILE A 48 0.09 9.84 4.19
C ILE A 48 0.72 11.06 4.88
N LEU A 49 0.82 11.04 6.21
CA LEU A 49 1.41 12.11 7.01
C LEU A 49 2.96 12.08 7.02
N GLU A 50 3.62 11.07 6.50
CA GLU A 50 5.07 11.07 6.31
C GLU A 50 5.43 11.49 4.89
N HIS A 51 4.60 11.13 3.91
CA HIS A 51 4.83 11.34 2.47
C HIS A 51 3.94 12.42 1.81
N ARG A 52 3.37 13.31 2.64
CA ARG A 52 2.28 14.30 2.42
C ARG A 52 2.16 14.99 1.05
N GLU A 53 3.27 15.27 0.36
CA GLU A 53 3.29 16.42 -0.57
C GLU A 53 3.26 16.06 -2.07
N ARG A 54 3.52 14.80 -2.46
CA ARG A 54 3.61 14.46 -3.90
C ARG A 54 2.39 13.79 -4.50
N ILE A 55 1.62 13.06 -3.71
CA ILE A 55 0.65 12.10 -4.24
C ILE A 55 -0.78 12.67 -4.26
N PHE A 56 -1.13 13.52 -3.30
CA PHE A 56 -2.52 13.86 -3.01
C PHE A 56 -2.96 15.25 -3.45
N SER A 57 -2.13 15.96 -4.24
CA SER A 57 -2.46 17.29 -4.80
C SER A 57 -2.93 18.34 -3.79
N LYS A 58 -2.60 18.16 -2.49
CA LYS A 58 -2.95 19.06 -1.40
C LYS A 58 -1.69 19.53 -0.67
N PRO A 59 -1.26 20.78 -0.88
CA PRO A 59 -0.20 21.39 -0.08
C PRO A 59 -0.61 21.42 1.40
N GLN A 60 0.35 21.20 2.30
CA GLN A 60 0.13 21.23 3.75
C GLN A 60 -0.98 20.26 4.24
N LEU A 61 -1.03 19.06 3.67
CA LEU A 61 -1.96 18.02 4.09
C LEU A 61 -1.79 17.70 5.59
N GLU A 62 -2.88 17.83 6.34
CA GLU A 62 -2.94 17.52 7.77
C GLU A 62 -3.88 16.35 8.06
N ARG A 63 -3.80 15.80 9.29
CA ARG A 63 -4.64 14.68 9.71
C ARG A 63 -6.14 14.94 9.51
N ARG A 64 -6.58 16.18 9.77
CA ARG A 64 -7.98 16.62 9.63
C ARG A 64 -8.49 16.60 8.20
N ASP A 65 -7.59 16.58 7.22
CA ASP A 65 -7.94 16.54 5.81
C ASP A 65 -8.20 15.12 5.32
N ILE A 66 -7.77 14.11 6.07
CA ILE A 66 -7.87 12.70 5.69
C ILE A 66 -9.17 12.11 6.24
N VAL A 67 -10.08 11.76 5.34
CA VAL A 67 -11.36 11.11 5.67
C VAL A 67 -11.28 9.64 5.28
N ILE A 68 -11.18 8.76 6.27
CA ILE A 68 -11.18 7.31 6.05
C ILE A 68 -12.61 6.81 5.90
N GLU A 69 -12.86 6.01 4.87
CA GLU A 69 -14.15 5.34 4.70
C GLU A 69 -14.16 4.03 5.52
N GLN A 70 -14.24 4.15 6.85
CA GLN A 70 -13.99 3.05 7.80
C GLN A 70 -14.81 1.78 7.53
N LEU A 71 -16.06 1.92 7.09
CA LEU A 71 -16.95 0.80 6.78
C LEU A 71 -16.54 0.01 5.54
N ASN A 72 -15.68 0.59 4.69
CA ASN A 72 -15.21 0.03 3.44
C ASN A 72 -13.76 -0.50 3.54
N VAL A 73 -13.16 -0.47 4.73
CA VAL A 73 -11.82 -1.04 4.96
C VAL A 73 -11.88 -2.56 4.81
N GLN A 74 -11.01 -3.11 3.98
CA GLN A 74 -10.96 -4.53 3.70
C GLN A 74 -9.64 -5.12 4.17
N ILE A 75 -9.73 -6.28 4.83
CA ILE A 75 -8.58 -7.14 5.10
C ILE A 75 -8.78 -8.37 4.23
N GLY A 76 -7.92 -8.50 3.22
CA GLY A 76 -7.94 -9.59 2.26
C GLY A 76 -7.12 -10.78 2.72
N TYR A 77 -6.80 -11.64 1.76
CA TYR A 77 -6.03 -12.86 2.00
C TYR A 77 -4.55 -12.59 2.37
N SER A 78 -3.95 -11.55 1.79
CA SER A 78 -2.52 -11.21 1.97
C SER A 78 -2.27 -9.71 2.11
N GLY A 79 -3.30 -8.89 2.29
CA GLY A 79 -3.12 -7.45 2.37
C GLY A 79 -4.36 -6.73 2.84
N THR A 80 -4.22 -5.42 2.97
CA THR A 80 -5.29 -4.51 3.38
C THR A 80 -5.60 -3.51 2.29
N LEU A 81 -6.83 -3.01 2.29
CA LEU A 81 -7.27 -1.94 1.42
C LEU A 81 -8.04 -0.92 2.27
N VAL A 82 -7.50 0.29 2.37
CA VAL A 82 -8.08 1.39 3.15
C VAL A 82 -8.52 2.49 2.18
N PRO A 83 -9.81 2.57 1.85
CA PRO A 83 -10.35 3.67 1.07
C PRO A 83 -10.39 4.96 1.89
N PHE A 84 -9.98 6.06 1.27
CA PHE A 84 -10.02 7.38 1.88
C PHE A 84 -10.22 8.50 0.86
N ARG A 85 -10.56 9.68 1.38
CA ARG A 85 -10.68 10.93 0.64
C ARG A 85 -9.83 11.99 1.31
N ILE A 86 -9.42 12.99 0.52
CA ILE A 86 -8.75 14.17 1.02
C ILE A 86 -9.70 15.35 0.84
N ASN A 87 -10.04 16.05 1.92
CA ASN A 87 -10.91 17.22 1.88
C ASN A 87 -10.35 18.27 0.91
N GLY A 88 -11.15 18.77 -0.02
CA GLY A 88 -10.70 19.72 -1.05
C GLY A 88 -10.04 19.07 -2.27
N VAL A 89 -10.03 17.74 -2.34
CA VAL A 89 -9.69 16.95 -3.54
C VAL A 89 -10.90 16.08 -3.85
N ASP A 90 -11.88 16.68 -4.54
CA ASP A 90 -13.23 16.11 -4.66
C ASP A 90 -13.44 15.30 -5.95
N ASP A 91 -12.45 15.28 -6.85
CA ASP A 91 -12.52 14.62 -8.15
C ASP A 91 -12.12 13.13 -8.12
N ARG A 92 -11.67 12.62 -6.97
CA ARG A 92 -11.13 11.26 -6.85
C ARG A 92 -11.23 10.70 -5.43
N ARG A 93 -11.25 9.38 -5.36
CA ARG A 93 -11.05 8.57 -4.15
C ARG A 93 -9.65 7.94 -4.19
N PHE A 94 -9.04 7.79 -3.03
CA PHE A 94 -7.75 7.12 -2.87
C PHE A 94 -7.91 5.81 -2.12
N PHE A 95 -6.95 4.91 -2.33
CA PHE A 95 -6.87 3.64 -1.62
C PHE A 95 -5.43 3.42 -1.16
N GLY A 96 -5.24 3.26 0.14
CA GLY A 96 -3.98 2.78 0.71
C GLY A 96 -3.99 1.25 0.77
N MET A 97 -2.95 0.63 0.24
CA MET A 97 -2.80 -0.82 0.15
C MET A 97 -1.51 -1.22 0.85
N SER A 98 -1.56 -2.23 1.70
CA SER A 98 -0.36 -2.74 2.37
C SER A 98 -0.42 -4.24 2.56
N GLY A 99 0.75 -4.88 2.67
CA GLY A 99 0.85 -6.26 3.10
C GLY A 99 0.50 -6.40 4.58
N CYS A 100 -0.19 -7.46 4.97
CA CYS A 100 -0.56 -7.65 6.37
C CYS A 100 0.65 -7.85 7.31
N ALA A 101 1.79 -8.31 6.79
CA ALA A 101 3.02 -8.45 7.56
C ALA A 101 3.87 -7.15 7.59
N SER A 102 3.54 -6.16 6.75
CA SER A 102 4.24 -4.88 6.64
C SER A 102 3.24 -3.76 6.35
N LEU A 103 2.51 -3.34 7.39
CA LEU A 103 1.48 -2.28 7.25
C LEU A 103 2.09 -0.90 6.94
N ASP A 104 3.37 -0.72 7.24
CA ASP A 104 4.18 0.48 7.03
C ASP A 104 4.62 0.70 5.57
N THR A 105 4.46 -0.30 4.70
CA THR A 105 4.74 -0.17 3.27
C THR A 105 3.42 0.01 2.52
N VAL A 106 2.99 1.28 2.40
CA VAL A 106 1.71 1.64 1.78
C VAL A 106 1.89 2.01 0.31
N GLU A 107 1.19 1.28 -0.55
CA GLU A 107 1.00 1.62 -1.96
C GLU A 107 -0.34 2.33 -2.16
N TYR A 108 -0.42 3.19 -3.17
CA TYR A 108 -1.61 4.01 -3.43
C TYR A 108 -2.22 3.74 -4.79
N ALA A 109 -3.54 3.60 -4.82
CA ALA A 109 -4.35 3.66 -6.03
C ALA A 109 -5.32 4.83 -5.97
N THR A 110 -5.80 5.26 -7.13
CA THR A 110 -6.74 6.37 -7.28
C THR A 110 -7.86 5.99 -8.22
N GLU A 111 -9.09 6.31 -7.85
CA GLU A 111 -10.29 6.20 -8.68
C GLU A 111 -10.86 7.60 -8.91
N PHE A 112 -10.95 8.03 -10.17
CA PHE A 112 -11.58 9.30 -10.50
C PHE A 112 -13.10 9.18 -10.41
N LEU A 113 -13.71 10.09 -9.66
CA LEU A 113 -15.16 10.17 -9.55
C LEU A 113 -15.68 10.84 -10.82
N THR A 114 -16.32 10.07 -11.70
CA THR A 114 -17.01 10.66 -12.85
C THR A 114 -18.17 11.53 -12.35
N GLN A 115 -18.26 12.77 -12.84
CA GLN A 115 -19.45 13.57 -12.66
C GLN A 115 -20.62 12.85 -13.34
N GLN A 116 -21.62 12.44 -12.55
CA GLN A 116 -22.91 11.98 -13.05
C GLN A 116 -23.73 13.17 -13.54
#